data_AF-A0A0J7KH07-F1
#
_entry.id   AF-A0A0J7KH07-F1
#
_cell.length_a   1.000
_cell.length_b   1.000
_cell.length_c   1.000
_cell.angle_alpha   90.00
_cell.angle_beta   90.00
_cell.angle_gamma   90.00
#
_symmetry.space_group_name_H-M   'P 1'
#
loop_
_entity.id
_entity.type
_entity.pdbx_description
1 polymer ?
#
loop_
_entity_poly.entity_id
_entity_poly.type
_entity_poly.pdbx_seq_one_letter_code
_entity_poly.pdbx_strand_id
1 'polypeptide(L)'
;MQTVRELKPDLLIISEPYRRLSAQPWVSDYTGKAVIWSCGEFPFQDVVDSTEMGFVRAKLGNIHFYSCYAPSSLTFDEFTDFLDRLVKDAKEHFPVAIAGDFNAWAVDWGSKETNPRG
;
A
#
# COMPACT_ATOMS: atom_id res chain seq x y z
N MET A 1 -12.56 -8.58 10.77
CA MET A 1 -13.09 -7.27 10.33
C MET A 1 -14.48 -7.49 9.75
N GLN A 2 -15.53 -6.80 10.23
CA GLN A 2 -16.93 -7.08 9.83
C GLN A 2 -17.15 -6.87 8.33
N THR A 3 -16.63 -5.77 7.79
CA THR A 3 -16.68 -5.44 6.35
C THR A 3 -16.14 -6.56 5.45
N VAL A 4 -15.10 -7.28 5.86
CA VAL A 4 -14.56 -8.40 5.09
C VAL A 4 -15.53 -9.58 5.03
N ARG A 5 -16.27 -9.84 6.12
CA ARG A 5 -17.27 -10.91 6.13
C ARG A 5 -18.48 -10.58 5.26
N GLU A 6 -18.84 -9.30 5.22
CA GLU A 6 -20.01 -8.82 4.46
C GLU A 6 -19.72 -8.70 2.98
N LEU A 7 -18.59 -8.07 2.61
CA LEU A 7 -18.24 -7.80 1.22
C LEU A 7 -17.49 -8.95 0.55
N LYS A 8 -16.91 -9.86 1.34
CA LYS A 8 -16.07 -10.99 0.88
C LYS A 8 -15.03 -10.58 -0.18
N PRO A 9 -14.20 -9.56 0.10
CA PRO A 9 -13.16 -9.14 -0.84
C PRO A 9 -12.06 -10.21 -0.93
N ASP A 10 -11.43 -10.32 -2.09
CA ASP A 10 -10.26 -11.18 -2.26
C ASP A 10 -9.01 -10.59 -1.62
N LEU A 11 -8.88 -9.25 -1.62
CA LEU A 11 -7.71 -8.51 -1.14
C LEU A 11 -8.11 -7.19 -0.49
N LEU A 12 -7.41 -6.81 0.59
CA LEU A 12 -7.47 -5.47 1.17
C LEU A 12 -6.09 -4.82 1.16
N ILE A 13 -6.11 -3.51 0.94
CA ILE A 13 -4.98 -2.59 1.12
C ILE A 13 -5.32 -1.70 2.31
N ILE A 14 -4.49 -1.70 3.34
CA ILE A 14 -4.77 -1.06 4.63
C ILE A 14 -3.61 -0.13 5.00
N SER A 15 -3.94 1.13 5.25
CA SER A 15 -3.03 2.12 5.81
C SER A 15 -3.28 2.28 7.32
N GLU A 16 -2.21 2.34 8.09
CA GLU A 16 -2.18 2.47 9.56
C GLU A 16 -3.13 1.54 10.33
N PRO A 17 -2.94 0.20 10.22
CA PRO A 17 -3.76 -0.72 10.99
C PRO A 17 -3.58 -0.50 12.51
N TYR A 18 -4.69 -0.51 13.24
CA TYR A 18 -4.70 -0.28 14.69
C TYR A 18 -3.84 -1.28 15.49
N ARG A 19 -3.69 -2.52 15.00
CA ARG A 19 -2.84 -3.54 15.59
C ARG A 19 -1.85 -4.03 14.55
N ARG A 20 -0.63 -4.33 15.00
CA ARG A 20 0.31 -5.10 14.19
C ARG A 20 -0.28 -6.49 13.95
N LEU A 21 -0.46 -6.79 12.68
CA LEU A 21 -0.97 -8.07 12.23
C LEU A 21 0.27 -8.91 11.92
N SER A 22 0.46 -9.99 12.66
CA SER A 22 1.65 -10.85 12.53
C SER A 22 1.30 -12.12 11.77
N ALA A 23 2.14 -12.47 10.80
CA ALA A 23 2.07 -13.64 9.93
C ALA A 23 0.87 -13.69 8.98
N GLN A 24 0.98 -14.56 7.97
CA GLN A 24 -0.04 -14.76 6.94
C GLN A 24 -1.46 -14.88 7.52
N PRO A 25 -2.48 -14.39 6.79
CA PRO A 25 -2.47 -14.01 5.37
C PRO A 25 -2.19 -12.51 5.07
N TRP A 26 -1.38 -11.85 5.89
CA TRP A 26 -1.06 -10.41 5.78
C TRP A 26 0.43 -10.22 5.57
N VAL A 27 0.79 -9.19 4.80
CA VAL A 27 2.17 -8.73 4.63
C VAL A 27 2.20 -7.22 4.85
N SER A 28 3.28 -6.71 5.44
CA SER A 28 3.39 -5.31 5.80
C SER A 28 4.73 -4.72 5.38
N ASP A 29 4.80 -3.39 5.30
CA ASP A 29 6.07 -2.68 5.20
C ASP A 29 6.88 -2.83 6.49
N TYR A 30 8.11 -2.29 6.49
CA TYR A 30 8.99 -2.33 7.66
C TYR A 30 8.35 -1.72 8.93
N THR A 31 7.54 -0.67 8.76
CA THR A 31 6.91 0.04 9.90
C THR A 31 5.64 -0.65 10.41
N GLY A 32 5.02 -1.49 9.58
CA GLY A 32 3.71 -2.09 9.85
C GLY A 32 2.53 -1.15 9.57
N LYS A 33 2.75 -0.04 8.84
CA LYS A 33 1.74 0.97 8.53
C LYS A 33 1.13 0.83 7.15
N ALA A 34 1.75 0.09 6.24
CA ALA A 34 1.15 -0.30 4.97
C ALA A 34 1.00 -1.82 4.93
N VAL A 35 -0.20 -2.32 4.67
CA VAL A 35 -0.52 -3.75 4.75
C VAL A 35 -1.33 -4.22 3.57
N ILE A 36 -0.96 -5.37 3.02
CA ILE A 36 -1.77 -6.14 2.09
C ILE A 36 -2.30 -7.37 2.81
N TRP A 37 -3.62 -7.57 2.78
CA TRP A 37 -4.28 -8.74 3.34
C TRP A 37 -4.94 -9.54 2.23
N SER A 38 -4.50 -10.77 2.01
CA SER A 38 -5.27 -11.71 1.19
C SER A 38 -6.40 -12.33 2.03
N CYS A 39 -7.63 -11.98 1.70
CA CYS A 39 -8.84 -12.47 2.39
C CYS A 39 -9.56 -13.57 1.64
N GLY A 40 -9.28 -13.69 0.34
CA GLY A 40 -9.87 -14.70 -0.53
C GLY A 40 -9.14 -16.04 -0.44
N GLU A 41 -9.47 -16.91 -1.39
CA GLU A 41 -8.87 -18.25 -1.48
C GLU A 41 -7.49 -18.24 -2.14
N PHE A 42 -7.09 -17.12 -2.75
CA PHE A 42 -5.83 -17.00 -3.46
C PHE A 42 -4.68 -16.69 -2.48
N PRO A 43 -3.68 -17.56 -2.33
CA PRO A 43 -2.49 -17.23 -1.55
C PRO A 43 -1.62 -16.21 -2.31
N PHE A 44 -0.79 -15.49 -1.57
CA PHE A 44 0.26 -14.69 -2.20
C PHE A 44 1.18 -15.60 -3.04
N GLN A 45 1.40 -15.22 -4.30
CA GLN A 45 2.28 -15.93 -5.23
C GLN A 45 3.74 -15.50 -5.04
N ASP A 46 3.94 -14.26 -4.62
CA ASP A 46 5.22 -13.65 -4.33
C ASP A 46 5.03 -12.54 -3.29
N VAL A 47 5.98 -12.41 -2.38
CA VAL A 47 5.99 -11.39 -1.33
C VAL A 47 7.42 -10.86 -1.26
N VAL A 48 7.59 -9.56 -1.46
CA VAL A 48 8.90 -8.94 -1.26
C VAL A 48 9.13 -8.72 0.22
N ASP A 49 10.34 -9.06 0.67
CA ASP A 49 10.78 -8.81 2.04
C ASP A 49 10.64 -7.32 2.40
N SER A 50 10.07 -7.10 3.58
CA SER A 50 9.58 -5.82 4.10
C SER A 50 10.70 -4.86 4.53
N THR A 51 11.73 -4.65 3.72
CA THR A 51 12.81 -3.70 4.05
C THR A 51 12.45 -2.26 3.71
N GLU A 52 11.49 -2.06 2.82
CA GLU A 52 11.02 -0.73 2.44
C GLU A 52 10.16 -0.10 3.53
N MET A 53 10.40 1.19 3.77
CA MET A 53 9.54 2.02 4.62
C MET A 53 8.53 2.76 3.75
N GLY A 54 7.25 2.66 4.16
CA GLY A 54 6.13 3.38 3.55
C GLY A 54 5.38 2.59 2.48
N PHE A 55 5.90 1.46 1.99
CA PHE A 55 5.12 0.58 1.11
C PHE A 55 5.54 -0.89 1.22
N VAL A 56 4.64 -1.78 0.81
CA VAL A 56 4.91 -3.22 0.64
C VAL A 56 4.29 -3.70 -0.67
N ARG A 57 4.93 -4.68 -1.31
CA ARG A 57 4.47 -5.32 -2.54
C ARG A 57 4.15 -6.79 -2.32
N ALA A 58 3.02 -7.23 -2.87
CA ALA A 58 2.69 -8.65 -2.97
C ALA A 58 2.07 -8.97 -4.32
N LYS A 59 2.28 -10.19 -4.80
CA LYS A 59 1.67 -10.68 -6.03
C LYS A 59 0.48 -11.58 -5.72
N LEU A 60 -0.67 -11.24 -6.29
CA LEU A 60 -1.90 -12.01 -6.19
C LEU A 60 -2.58 -12.05 -7.56
N GLY A 61 -2.98 -13.24 -8.02
CA GLY A 61 -3.67 -13.37 -9.32
C GLY A 61 -2.89 -12.79 -10.50
N ASN A 62 -1.56 -12.91 -10.51
CA ASN A 62 -0.64 -12.32 -11.49
C ASN A 62 -0.56 -10.78 -11.50
N ILE A 63 -1.18 -10.08 -10.55
CA ILE A 63 -1.07 -8.63 -10.39
C ILE A 63 -0.16 -8.31 -9.21
N HIS A 64 0.72 -7.32 -9.38
CA HIS A 64 1.55 -6.80 -8.30
C HIS A 64 0.78 -5.68 -7.60
N PHE A 65 0.38 -5.93 -6.36
CA PHE A 65 -0.31 -4.97 -5.52
C PHE A 65 0.68 -4.26 -4.62
N TYR A 66 0.51 -2.95 -4.49
CA TYR A 66 1.24 -2.11 -3.56
C TYR A 66 0.28 -1.52 -2.55
N SER A 67 0.60 -1.71 -1.28
CA SER A 67 0.02 -0.90 -0.19
C SER A 67 1.01 0.20 0.14
N CYS A 68 0.53 1.43 0.20
CA CYS A 68 1.32 2.62 0.51
C CYS A 68 0.78 3.32 1.77
N TYR A 69 1.69 3.92 2.53
CA TYR A 69 1.38 4.89 3.55
C TYR A 69 2.50 5.93 3.65
N ALA A 70 2.20 7.17 3.26
CA ALA A 70 3.07 8.31 3.44
C ALA A 70 2.52 9.18 4.58
N PRO A 71 3.20 9.25 5.75
CA PRO A 71 2.75 10.07 6.85
C PRO A 71 2.58 11.55 6.47
N SER A 72 1.56 12.21 7.03
CA SER A 72 1.42 13.67 6.92
C SER A 72 2.64 14.41 7.50
N SER A 73 3.34 13.80 8.46
CA SER A 73 4.53 14.36 9.10
C SER A 73 5.81 14.34 8.24
N LEU A 74 5.80 13.70 7.07
CA LEU A 74 6.97 13.74 6.18
C LEU A 74 7.30 15.19 5.78
N THR A 75 8.55 15.49 5.52
CA THR A 75 8.94 16.67 4.76
C THR A 75 8.59 16.48 3.28
N PHE A 76 8.69 17.54 2.48
CA PHE A 76 8.47 17.43 1.03
C PHE A 76 9.54 16.55 0.35
N ASP A 77 10.79 16.66 0.79
CA ASP A 77 11.91 15.87 0.26
C ASP A 77 11.72 14.38 0.61
N GLU A 78 11.40 14.05 1.87
CA GLU A 78 11.13 12.66 2.27
C GLU A 78 9.93 12.05 1.54
N PHE A 79 8.91 12.86 1.23
CA PHE A 79 7.76 12.43 0.43
C PHE A 79 8.18 12.12 -1.02
N THR A 80 9.03 12.96 -1.61
CA THR A 80 9.55 12.77 -2.96
C THR A 80 10.46 11.52 -3.02
N ASP A 81 11.36 11.35 -2.06
CA ASP A 81 12.21 10.17 -1.93
C ASP A 81 11.38 8.88 -1.78
N PHE A 82 10.26 8.95 -1.07
CA PHE A 82 9.29 7.86 -0.99
C PHE A 82 8.67 7.51 -2.36
N LEU A 83 8.21 8.53 -3.11
CA LEU A 83 7.65 8.32 -4.44
C LEU A 83 8.69 7.77 -5.42
N ASP A 84 9.93 8.25 -5.39
CA ASP A 84 10.99 7.78 -6.27
C ASP A 84 11.32 6.31 -6.04
N ARG A 85 11.39 5.87 -4.77
CA ARG A 85 11.57 4.44 -4.43
C ARG A 85 10.38 3.60 -4.91
N LEU A 86 9.15 4.05 -4.67
CA LEU A 86 7.94 3.36 -5.11
C LEU A 86 7.90 3.21 -6.64
N VAL A 87 8.17 4.29 -7.37
CA VAL A 87 8.15 4.29 -8.84
C VAL A 87 9.28 3.45 -9.42
N LYS A 88 10.47 3.49 -8.81
CA LYS A 88 11.61 2.66 -9.22
C LYS A 88 11.25 1.18 -9.14
N ASP A 89 10.68 0.74 -8.02
CA ASP A 89 10.25 -0.64 -7.84
C ASP A 89 9.09 -0.99 -8.79
N ALA A 90 8.03 -0.18 -8.84
CA ALA A 90 6.83 -0.45 -9.64
C ALA A 90 7.10 -0.58 -11.15
N LYS A 91 8.11 0.12 -11.68
CA LYS A 91 8.50 0.04 -13.10
C LYS A 91 9.05 -1.32 -13.53
N GLU A 92 9.51 -2.15 -12.58
CA GLU A 92 10.03 -3.49 -12.88
C GLU A 92 8.92 -4.54 -13.00
N HIS A 93 7.65 -4.15 -12.79
CA HIS A 93 6.52 -5.07 -12.70
C HIS A 93 5.39 -4.73 -13.66
N PHE A 94 4.67 -5.78 -14.10
CA PHE A 94 3.44 -5.64 -14.87
C PHE A 94 2.58 -6.90 -14.74
N PRO A 95 1.24 -6.78 -14.63
CA PRO A 95 0.48 -5.57 -14.30
C PRO A 95 0.67 -5.14 -12.84
N VAL A 96 0.41 -3.86 -12.56
CA VAL A 96 0.59 -3.22 -11.25
C VAL A 96 -0.68 -2.50 -10.82
N ALA A 97 -1.03 -2.61 -9.54
CA ALA A 97 -2.04 -1.81 -8.88
C ALA A 97 -1.46 -1.19 -7.59
N ILE A 98 -1.57 0.14 -7.46
CA ILE A 98 -1.03 0.89 -6.32
C ILE A 98 -2.20 1.56 -5.60
N ALA A 99 -2.28 1.37 -4.29
CA ALA A 99 -3.21 2.11 -3.46
C ALA A 99 -2.62 2.37 -2.07
N GLY A 100 -3.21 3.31 -1.35
CA GLY A 100 -2.77 3.69 -0.02
C GLY A 100 -3.13 5.13 0.29
N ASP A 101 -2.69 5.58 1.45
CA ASP A 101 -2.84 6.96 1.89
C ASP A 101 -1.51 7.71 1.71
N PHE A 102 -1.48 8.65 0.77
CA PHE A 102 -0.33 9.48 0.46
C PHE A 102 -0.29 10.79 1.26
N ASN A 103 -1.36 11.12 2.01
CA ASN A 103 -1.53 12.44 2.62
C ASN A 103 -1.24 13.60 1.64
N ALA A 104 -1.73 13.45 0.41
CA ALA A 104 -1.63 14.41 -0.70
C ALA A 104 -3.03 14.83 -1.16
N TRP A 105 -3.20 16.07 -1.60
CA TRP A 105 -4.49 16.65 -1.93
C TRP A 105 -4.47 17.14 -3.36
N ALA A 106 -5.10 16.43 -4.31
CA ALA A 106 -5.32 16.93 -5.66
C ALA A 106 -6.80 16.99 -5.98
N VAL A 107 -7.17 17.97 -6.80
CA VAL A 107 -8.50 18.04 -7.41
C VAL A 107 -8.79 16.82 -8.28
N ASP A 108 -7.76 16.21 -8.89
CA ASP A 108 -7.88 15.03 -9.76
C ASP A 108 -8.39 13.77 -9.03
N TRP A 109 -8.17 13.67 -7.72
CA TRP A 109 -8.74 12.61 -6.86
C TRP A 109 -9.75 13.14 -5.85
N GLY A 110 -10.35 14.31 -6.12
CA GLY A 110 -11.52 14.81 -5.40
C GLY A 110 -11.24 15.68 -4.17
N SER A 111 -10.01 16.19 -4.00
CA SER A 111 -9.70 17.18 -2.96
C SER A 111 -10.21 18.57 -3.35
N LYS A 112 -10.35 19.47 -2.36
CA LYS A 112 -10.80 20.85 -2.60
C LYS A 112 -9.78 21.69 -3.38
N GLU A 113 -8.50 21.43 -3.16
CA GLU A 113 -7.38 22.14 -3.78
C GLU A 113 -6.23 21.17 -4.02
N THR A 114 -5.27 21.61 -4.83
CA THR A 114 -4.01 20.90 -5.08
C THR A 114 -2.91 21.42 -4.16
N ASN A 115 -2.34 20.56 -3.33
CA ASN A 115 -1.19 20.91 -2.48
C ASN A 115 0.14 20.52 -3.15
N PRO A 116 1.31 20.92 -2.62
CA PRO A 116 2.59 20.62 -3.27
C PRO A 116 2.89 19.14 -3.50
N ARG A 117 2.31 18.22 -2.69
CA ARG A 117 2.47 16.76 -2.84
C ARG A 117 1.62 16.17 -3.98
N GLY A 118 0.82 16.99 -4.63
CA GLY A 118 -0.20 16.59 -5.60
C GLY A 118 -1.54 16.99 -5.07
#